data_AF-A0A7K4F3J8-F1
#
_entry.id   AF-A0A7K4F3J8-F1
#
_cell.length_a   1.000
_cell.length_b   1.000
_cell.length_c   1.000
_cell.angle_alpha   90.00
_cell.angle_beta   90.00
_cell.angle_gamma   90.00
#
_symmetry.space_group_name_H-M   'P 1'
#
loop_
_entity.id
_entity.type
_entity.pdbx_description
1 polymer ?
#
loop_
_entity_poly.entity_id
_entity_poly.type
_entity_poly.pdbx_seq_one_letter_code
_entity_poly.pdbx_strand_id
1 'polypeptide(L)'
;MASKKGIIITFIILAAITGASFLLWLVPQEDQTTFVISDYENYLNGVKNIHEILQESIEIEYQNLQKGKISPQEYIEITEVTSSQITSQISEFVTSKPPEVWQDSFISYMEALKKFNSYIG
;
A
#
# COMPACT_ATOMS: atom_id res chain seq x y z
N MET A 1 0.51 -25.48 12.61
CA MET A 1 1.93 -25.09 12.78
C MET A 1 2.19 -23.97 11.81
N ALA A 2 2.40 -22.74 12.29
CA ALA A 2 2.81 -21.65 11.41
C ALA A 2 4.18 -22.05 10.81
N SER A 3 4.19 -22.30 9.49
CA SER A 3 5.43 -22.55 8.76
C SER A 3 6.39 -21.39 9.03
N LYS A 4 7.67 -21.68 9.29
CA LYS A 4 8.71 -20.63 9.47
C LYS A 4 8.72 -19.62 8.31
N LYS A 5 8.17 -19.99 7.14
CA LYS A 5 8.02 -19.16 5.95
C LYS A 5 6.90 -18.12 6.05
N GLY A 6 5.77 -18.47 6.69
CA GLY A 6 4.64 -17.53 6.87
C GLY A 6 4.99 -16.35 7.79
N ILE A 7 5.88 -16.59 8.76
CA ILE A 7 6.32 -15.56 9.74
C ILE A 7 7.13 -14.44 9.07
N ILE A 8 7.95 -14.75 8.06
CA ILE A 8 8.76 -13.74 7.35
C ILE A 8 7.87 -12.82 6.50
N ILE A 9 6.87 -13.39 5.83
CA ILE A 9 5.94 -12.66 4.96
C ILE A 9 5.04 -11.74 5.78
N THR A 10 4.52 -12.22 6.92
CA THR A 10 3.79 -11.39 7.88
C THR A 10 4.65 -10.22 8.36
N PHE A 11 5.97 -10.41 8.54
CA PHE A 11 6.88 -9.33 8.96
C PHE A 11 7.13 -8.29 7.86
N ILE A 12 7.25 -8.69 6.60
CA ILE A 12 7.42 -7.78 5.46
C ILE A 12 6.15 -6.94 5.26
N ILE A 13 4.99 -7.58 5.32
CA ILE A 13 3.69 -6.90 5.24
C ILE A 13 3.46 -5.97 6.44
N LEU A 14 3.78 -6.41 7.67
CA LEU A 14 3.69 -5.53 8.86
C LEU A 14 4.65 -4.35 8.80
N ALA A 15 5.88 -4.55 8.30
CA ALA A 15 6.85 -3.47 8.13
C ALA A 15 6.36 -2.43 7.11
N ALA A 16 5.74 -2.87 6.01
CA ALA A 16 5.14 -2.00 5.02
C ALA A 16 3.95 -1.18 5.59
N ILE A 17 3.07 -1.81 6.38
CA ILE A 17 1.94 -1.13 7.05
C ILE A 17 2.44 -0.11 8.08
N THR A 18 3.50 -0.45 8.83
CA THR A 18 4.07 0.43 9.85
C THR A 18 4.68 1.70 9.25
N GLY A 19 5.15 1.66 7.99
CA GLY A 19 5.71 2.82 7.29
C GLY A 19 4.69 3.90 6.90
N ALA A 20 3.44 3.53 6.61
CA ALA A 20 2.39 4.49 6.21
C ALA A 20 1.88 5.37 7.36
N SER A 21 2.00 4.90 8.61
CA SER A 21 1.40 5.57 9.78
C SER A 21 2.16 6.82 10.28
N PHE A 22 3.28 7.22 9.66
CA PHE A 22 4.21 8.19 10.28
C PHE A 22 3.99 9.70 10.00
N LEU A 23 2.99 10.12 9.21
CA LEU A 23 2.87 11.55 8.80
C LEU A 23 1.48 12.17 9.00
N LEU A 24 0.66 11.58 9.86
CA LEU A 24 -0.77 11.89 9.93
C LEU A 24 -1.08 12.65 11.22
N TRP A 25 -1.53 13.90 11.10
CA TRP A 25 -2.03 14.68 12.24
C TRP A 25 -3.54 14.87 12.13
N LEU A 26 -4.28 14.44 13.16
CA LEU A 26 -5.72 14.65 13.26
C LEU A 26 -5.99 16.08 13.73
N VAL A 27 -6.53 16.93 12.86
CA VAL A 27 -7.02 18.26 13.24
C VAL A 27 -8.53 18.18 13.44
N PRO A 28 -9.06 18.47 14.65
CA PRO A 28 -10.48 18.69 14.83
C PRO A 28 -10.85 19.98 14.09
N GLN A 29 -11.58 19.87 12.99
CA GLN A 29 -12.40 20.98 12.50
C GLN A 29 -13.82 20.75 12.98
N GLU A 30 -14.41 21.81 13.53
CA GLU A 30 -15.79 21.93 13.99
C GLU A 30 -16.71 21.04 13.12
N ASP A 31 -17.14 19.91 13.69
CA ASP A 31 -18.08 18.91 13.12
C ASP A 31 -17.57 17.82 12.15
N GLN A 32 -16.33 17.84 11.63
CA GLN A 32 -15.77 16.75 10.80
C GLN A 32 -14.26 16.59 11.01
N THR A 33 -13.81 15.43 11.49
CA THR A 33 -12.38 15.09 11.52
C THR A 33 -11.87 14.96 10.09
N THR A 34 -11.16 15.97 9.60
CA THR A 34 -10.48 15.92 8.30
C THR A 34 -9.04 15.48 8.52
N PHE A 35 -8.61 14.50 7.73
CA PHE A 35 -7.23 14.09 7.67
C PHE A 35 -6.42 15.15 6.92
N VAL A 36 -5.49 15.81 7.61
CA VAL A 36 -4.63 16.83 7.01
C VAL A 36 -3.23 16.28 6.91
N ILE A 37 -2.73 16.15 5.68
CA ILE A 37 -1.33 15.81 5.43
C ILE A 37 -0.53 17.09 5.63
N SER A 38 0.36 17.09 6.63
CA SER A 38 1.21 18.24 6.95
C SER A 38 2.33 18.45 5.93
N ASP A 39 2.77 17.35 5.30
CA ASP A 39 3.82 17.31 4.28
C ASP A 39 3.43 16.36 3.15
N TYR A 40 2.82 16.92 2.11
CA TYR A 40 2.32 16.17 0.95
C TYR A 40 3.43 15.53 0.13
N GLU A 41 4.63 16.12 0.11
CA GLU A 41 5.78 15.58 -0.61
C GLU A 41 6.30 14.31 0.07
N ASN A 42 6.57 14.39 1.38
CA ASN A 42 7.03 13.24 2.14
C ASN A 42 5.97 12.14 2.21
N TYR A 43 4.68 12.49 2.28
CA TYR A 43 3.61 11.50 2.19
C TYR A 43 3.64 10.77 0.85
N LEU A 44 3.69 11.50 -0.28
CA LEU A 44 3.72 10.89 -1.60
C LEU A 44 4.99 10.03 -1.81
N ASN A 45 6.14 10.47 -1.30
CA ASN A 45 7.38 9.69 -1.31
C ASN A 45 7.25 8.40 -0.46
N GLY A 46 6.60 8.47 0.70
CA GLY A 46 6.30 7.29 1.51
C GLY A 46 5.45 6.26 0.76
N VAL A 47 4.40 6.72 0.09
CA VAL A 47 3.50 5.84 -0.68
C VAL A 47 4.24 5.23 -1.89
N LYS A 48 5.14 6.00 -2.53
CA LYS A 48 6.05 5.49 -3.57
C LYS A 48 6.91 4.33 -3.07
N ASN A 49 7.59 4.52 -1.95
CA ASN A 49 8.43 3.48 -1.37
C ASN A 49 7.63 2.22 -1.02
N ILE A 50 6.42 2.38 -0.45
CA ILE A 50 5.57 1.23 -0.13
C ILE A 50 5.16 0.49 -1.40
N HIS A 51 4.75 1.21 -2.44
CA HIS A 51 4.39 0.59 -3.71
C HIS A 51 5.55 -0.19 -4.34
N GLU A 52 6.77 0.37 -4.33
CA GLU A 52 7.97 -0.33 -4.81
C GLU A 52 8.22 -1.63 -4.03
N ILE A 53 8.12 -1.59 -2.70
CA ILE A 53 8.26 -2.77 -1.83
C ILE A 53 7.18 -3.81 -2.14
N LEU A 54 5.93 -3.39 -2.34
CA LEU A 54 4.82 -4.29 -2.70
C LEU A 54 5.04 -4.92 -4.08
N GLN A 55 5.50 -4.15 -5.06
CA GLN A 55 5.85 -4.67 -6.39
C GLN A 55 6.96 -5.72 -6.32
N GLU A 56 8.04 -5.43 -5.61
CA GLU A 56 9.15 -6.38 -5.43
C GLU A 56 8.70 -7.64 -4.69
N SER A 57 7.87 -7.49 -3.66
CA SER A 57 7.31 -8.62 -2.90
C SER A 57 6.46 -9.53 -3.79
N ILE A 58 5.58 -8.96 -4.61
CA ILE A 58 4.74 -9.74 -5.53
C ILE A 58 5.57 -10.49 -6.57
N GLU A 59 6.61 -9.86 -7.12
CA GLU A 59 7.52 -10.53 -8.05
C GLU A 59 8.24 -11.71 -7.37
N ILE A 60 8.76 -11.53 -6.16
CA ILE A 60 9.40 -12.60 -5.39
C ILE A 60 8.43 -13.76 -5.16
N GLU A 61 7.18 -13.48 -4.79
CA GLU A 61 6.20 -14.53 -4.53
C GLU A 61 5.75 -15.23 -5.81
N TYR A 62 5.66 -14.52 -6.92
CA TYR A 62 5.43 -15.14 -8.22
C TYR A 62 6.56 -16.10 -8.61
N GLN A 63 7.82 -15.71 -8.36
CA GLN A 63 8.97 -16.60 -8.55
C GLN A 63 8.94 -17.80 -7.59
N ASN A 64 8.46 -17.62 -6.36
CA ASN A 64 8.28 -18.73 -5.42
C ASN A 64 7.20 -19.70 -5.89
N LEU A 65 6.10 -19.19 -6.45
CA LEU A 65 5.04 -20.00 -7.06
C LEU A 65 5.59 -20.83 -8.22
N GLN A 66 6.32 -20.21 -9.16
CA GLN A 66 6.93 -20.94 -10.29
C GLN A 66 7.90 -22.04 -9.85
N LYS A 67 8.63 -21.80 -8.74
CA LYS A 67 9.57 -22.77 -8.16
C LYS A 67 8.88 -23.81 -7.27
N GLY A 68 7.55 -23.78 -7.13
CA GLY A 68 6.77 -24.67 -6.27
C GLY A 68 7.07 -24.50 -4.77
N LYS A 69 7.59 -23.34 -4.36
CA LYS A 69 7.92 -23.03 -2.96
C LYS A 69 6.69 -22.60 -2.15
N ILE A 70 5.68 -22.08 -2.83
CA ILE A 70 4.34 -21.76 -2.33
C ILE A 70 3.30 -22.36 -3.29
N SER A 71 2.11 -22.61 -2.78
CA SER A 71 0.96 -23.07 -3.56
C SER A 71 0.28 -21.92 -4.31
N PRO A 72 -0.52 -22.21 -5.36
CA PRO A 72 -1.38 -21.21 -5.99
C PRO A 72 -2.32 -20.52 -5.00
N GLN A 73 -2.84 -21.26 -4.01
CA GLN A 73 -3.73 -20.70 -2.98
C GLN A 73 -2.99 -19.70 -2.09
N GLU A 74 -1.78 -20.03 -1.63
CA GLU A 74 -0.95 -19.09 -0.85
C GLU A 74 -0.63 -17.82 -1.66
N TYR A 75 -0.36 -17.95 -2.96
CA TYR A 75 -0.14 -16.79 -3.83
C TYR A 75 -1.39 -15.91 -3.96
N ILE A 76 -2.58 -16.50 -4.13
CA ILE A 76 -3.85 -15.76 -4.18
C ILE A 76 -4.11 -15.00 -2.87
N GLU A 77 -3.89 -15.63 -1.72
CA GLU A 77 -4.05 -14.96 -0.42
C GLU A 77 -3.11 -13.74 -0.29
N ILE A 78 -1.87 -13.87 -0.79
CA ILE A 78 -0.91 -12.76 -0.81
C ILE A 78 -1.37 -11.62 -1.73
N THR A 79 -1.85 -11.94 -2.94
CA THR A 79 -2.30 -10.90 -3.88
C THR A 79 -3.59 -10.22 -3.40
N GLU A 80 -4.52 -10.93 -2.78
CA GLU A 80 -5.74 -10.37 -2.17
C GLU A 80 -5.40 -9.39 -1.03
N VAL A 81 -4.49 -9.77 -0.13
CA VAL A 81 -4.03 -8.90 0.96
C VAL A 81 -3.34 -7.65 0.41
N THR A 82 -2.52 -7.81 -0.63
CA THR A 82 -1.83 -6.68 -1.30
C THR A 82 -2.85 -5.76 -1.98
N SER A 83 -3.85 -6.32 -2.65
CA SER A 83 -4.93 -5.59 -3.30
C SER A 83 -5.74 -4.75 -2.31
N SER A 84 -6.04 -5.32 -1.15
CA SER A 84 -6.71 -4.61 -0.05
C SER A 84 -5.88 -3.41 0.45
N GLN A 85 -4.57 -3.59 0.62
CA GLN A 85 -3.67 -2.50 1.04
C GLN A 85 -3.61 -1.36 0.01
N ILE A 86 -3.52 -1.67 -1.27
CA ILE A 86 -3.54 -0.66 -2.34
C ILE A 86 -4.88 0.09 -2.34
N THR A 87 -5.98 -0.64 -2.16
CA THR A 87 -7.32 -0.04 -2.10
C THR A 87 -7.45 0.92 -0.91
N SER A 88 -6.88 0.58 0.25
CA SER A 88 -6.80 1.46 1.42
C SER A 88 -6.03 2.75 1.11
N GLN A 89 -4.84 2.65 0.51
CA GLN A 89 -4.04 3.83 0.14
C GLN A 89 -4.76 4.74 -0.86
N ILE A 90 -5.45 4.17 -1.85
CA ILE A 90 -6.29 4.93 -2.78
C ILE A 90 -7.40 5.69 -2.02
N SER A 91 -8.02 5.07 -1.02
CA SER A 91 -9.04 5.72 -0.20
C SER A 91 -8.48 6.90 0.60
N GLU A 92 -7.28 6.75 1.17
CA GLU A 92 -6.57 7.83 1.86
C GLU A 92 -6.27 9.01 0.92
N PHE A 93 -5.85 8.73 -0.31
CA PHE A 93 -5.60 9.78 -1.31
C PHE A 93 -6.87 10.60 -1.59
N VAL A 94 -8.01 9.92 -1.78
CA VAL A 94 -9.30 10.56 -2.04
C VAL A 94 -9.77 11.40 -0.85
N THR A 95 -9.56 10.90 0.38
CA THR A 95 -10.04 11.57 1.61
C THR A 95 -9.12 12.71 2.08
N SER A 96 -7.83 12.67 1.74
CA SER A 96 -6.82 13.68 2.14
C SER A 96 -7.01 15.06 1.50
N LYS A 97 -7.82 15.17 0.44
CA LYS A 97 -8.15 16.42 -0.29
C LYS A 97 -6.92 17.34 -0.46
N PRO A 98 -5.89 16.90 -1.21
CA PRO A 98 -4.66 17.67 -1.35
C PRO A 98 -4.94 19.06 -1.97
N PRO A 99 -4.14 20.08 -1.59
CA PRO A 99 -4.22 21.40 -2.21
C PRO A 99 -3.88 21.30 -3.70
N GLU A 100 -4.34 22.28 -4.49
CA GLU A 100 -4.28 22.28 -5.96
C GLU A 100 -2.89 21.91 -6.51
N VAL A 101 -1.83 22.45 -5.90
CA VAL A 101 -0.43 22.19 -6.30
C VAL A 101 0.00 20.73 -6.22
N TRP A 102 -0.70 19.90 -5.45
CA TRP A 102 -0.42 18.47 -5.28
C TRP A 102 -1.47 17.56 -5.94
N GLN A 103 -2.60 18.10 -6.42
CA GLN A 103 -3.70 17.30 -6.97
C GLN A 103 -3.27 16.43 -8.14
N ASP A 104 -2.56 16.99 -9.12
CA ASP A 104 -2.10 16.24 -10.30
C ASP A 104 -1.16 15.08 -9.91
N SER A 105 -0.26 15.33 -8.95
CA SER A 105 0.66 14.30 -8.46
C SER A 105 -0.09 13.16 -7.75
N PHE A 106 -1.08 13.49 -6.93
CA PHE A 106 -1.91 12.51 -6.23
C PHE A 106 -2.80 11.72 -7.21
N ILE A 107 -3.40 12.39 -8.19
CA ILE A 107 -4.22 11.73 -9.23
C ILE A 107 -3.36 10.78 -10.05
N SER A 108 -2.22 11.25 -10.56
CA SER A 108 -1.31 10.43 -11.36
C SER A 108 -0.85 9.18 -10.60
N TYR A 109 -0.52 9.36 -9.31
CA TYR A 109 -0.05 8.24 -8.51
C TYR A 109 -1.18 7.28 -8.09
N MET A 110 -2.38 7.80 -7.81
CA MET A 110 -3.58 6.98 -7.61
C MET A 110 -3.87 6.11 -8.84
N GLU A 111 -3.70 6.64 -10.05
CA GLU A 111 -3.84 5.85 -11.29
C GLU A 111 -2.79 4.75 -11.41
N ALA A 112 -1.54 5.01 -11.00
CA ALA A 112 -0.49 4.00 -10.95
C ALA A 112 -0.85 2.86 -9.98
N LEU A 113 -1.33 3.20 -8.78
CA LEU A 113 -1.82 2.24 -7.79
C LEU A 113 -3.01 1.42 -8.33
N LYS A 114 -3.97 2.04 -9.03
CA LYS A 114 -5.08 1.33 -9.68
C LYS A 114 -4.60 0.33 -10.74
N LYS A 115 -3.63 0.73 -11.57
CA LYS A 115 -3.04 -0.15 -12.59
C LYS A 115 -2.31 -1.33 -11.94
N PHE A 116 -1.55 -1.09 -10.88
CA PHE A 116 -0.89 -2.17 -10.14
C PHE A 116 -1.91 -3.11 -9.51
N ASN A 117 -2.96 -2.58 -8.89
CA ASN A 117 -4.02 -3.40 -8.30
C ASN A 117 -4.70 -4.31 -9.34
N SER A 118 -4.99 -3.77 -10.53
CA SER A 118 -5.56 -4.54 -11.64
C SER A 118 -4.59 -5.55 -12.27
N TYR A 119 -3.28 -5.41 -12.05
CA TYR A 119 -2.28 -6.35 -12.54
C TYR A 119 -2.15 -7.57 -11.62
N ILE A 120 -2.31 -7.38 -10.31
CA ILE A 120 -2.12 -8.44 -9.31
C ILE A 120 -3.42 -9.20 -8.96
N GLY A 121 -4.59 -8.59 -9.17
CA GLY A 121 -5.91 -9.18 -8.95
C GLY A 121 -6.53 -9.70 -10.24
#